data_AF-A0A6N4X283-F1
#
_entry.id   AF-A0A6N4X283-F1
#
_cell.length_a   1.000
_cell.length_b   1.000
_cell.length_c   1.000
_cell.angle_alpha   90.00
_cell.angle_beta   90.00
_cell.angle_gamma   90.00
#
_symmetry.space_group_name_H-M   'P 1'
#
loop_
_entity.id
_entity.type
_entity.pdbx_description
1 polymer ?
#
loop_
_entity_poly.entity_id
_entity_poly.type
_entity_poly.pdbx_seq_one_letter_code
_entity_poly.pdbx_strand_id
1 'polypeptide(L)'
;MRRICLFLSFLLSVQFAAAANEANSSHLKGIYSLYMTVDTSMATDIQLSERLDLNDIMELQLRRGDVDLNTYVLNQPEVNIPLVELSIDTSSRIASGEFELVVKVRDFVTIDRNGEKTVATVFEMRRRGSSSSGSKQVEVIKKELRDMMGDFVTTFREVNPKK
;
A
#
# COMPACT_ATOMS: atom_id res chain seq x y z
N MET A 1 41.08 8.31 6.92
CA MET A 1 39.96 9.27 6.80
C MET A 1 38.82 8.84 5.87
N ARG A 2 39.05 7.99 4.84
CA ARG A 2 38.01 7.55 3.89
C ARG A 2 36.90 6.63 4.45
N ARG A 3 37.14 5.91 5.55
CA ARG A 3 36.17 4.94 6.13
C ARG A 3 35.12 5.58 7.04
N ILE A 4 35.42 6.73 7.66
CA ILE A 4 34.50 7.41 8.60
C ILE A 4 33.37 8.11 7.83
N CYS A 5 33.66 8.65 6.64
CA CYS A 5 32.64 9.30 5.81
C CYS A 5 31.59 8.32 5.25
N LEU A 6 31.92 7.04 5.08
CA LEU A 6 30.99 6.01 4.60
C LEU A 6 29.98 5.58 5.68
N PHE A 7 30.43 5.49 6.94
CA PHE A 7 29.52 5.22 8.05
C PHE A 7 28.57 6.38 8.33
N LEU A 8 29.05 7.63 8.18
CA LEU A 8 28.23 8.81 8.39
C LEU A 8 27.16 8.99 7.30
N SER A 9 27.49 8.68 6.03
CA SER A 9 26.51 8.70 4.94
C SER A 9 25.47 7.58 5.05
N PHE A 10 25.86 6.41 5.57
CA PHE A 10 24.93 5.32 5.85
C PHE A 10 23.98 5.63 7.03
N LEU A 11 24.46 6.32 8.07
CA LEU A 11 23.62 6.72 9.21
C LEU A 11 22.63 7.84 8.85
N LEU A 12 23.02 8.78 7.99
CA LEU A 12 22.11 9.84 7.52
C LEU A 12 21.03 9.32 6.57
N SER A 13 21.31 8.32 5.71
CA SER A 13 20.28 7.75 4.82
C SER A 13 19.22 6.95 5.58
N VAL A 14 19.60 6.26 6.66
CA VAL A 14 18.65 5.50 7.51
C VAL A 14 17.71 6.44 8.28
N GLN A 15 18.20 7.57 8.79
CA GLN A 15 17.37 8.53 9.54
C GLN A 15 16.31 9.24 8.67
N PHE A 16 16.64 9.57 7.41
CA PHE A 16 15.66 10.18 6.50
C PHE A 16 14.60 9.18 6.03
N ALA A 17 14.95 7.90 5.85
CA ALA A 17 13.98 6.86 5.52
C ALA A 17 13.03 6.58 6.70
N ALA A 18 13.54 6.55 7.94
CA ALA A 18 12.74 6.32 9.13
C ALA A 18 11.78 7.50 9.44
N ALA A 19 12.27 8.75 9.37
CA ALA A 19 11.45 9.93 9.67
C ALA A 19 10.32 10.18 8.66
N ALA A 20 10.53 9.84 7.38
CA ALA A 20 9.47 9.92 6.36
C ALA A 20 8.39 8.84 6.54
N ASN A 21 8.73 7.71 7.16
CA ASN A 21 7.82 6.59 7.39
C ASN A 21 7.04 6.73 8.71
N GLU A 22 7.67 7.24 9.77
CA GLU A 22 7.07 7.41 11.11
C GLU A 22 5.97 8.47 11.15
N ALA A 23 6.13 9.59 10.41
CA ALA A 23 5.07 10.60 10.32
C ALA A 23 3.81 10.06 9.62
N ASN A 24 4.00 9.16 8.64
CA ASN A 24 2.93 8.67 7.78
C ASN A 24 2.11 7.54 8.46
N SER A 25 2.76 6.64 9.21
CA SER A 25 2.06 5.52 9.87
C SER A 25 1.19 5.94 11.05
N SER A 26 1.49 7.08 11.69
CA SER A 26 0.71 7.61 12.82
C SER A 26 -0.77 7.82 12.47
N HIS A 27 -1.07 8.11 11.21
CA HIS A 27 -2.43 8.28 10.70
C HIS A 27 -3.23 6.98 10.59
N LEU A 28 -2.57 5.82 10.67
CA LEU A 28 -3.24 4.52 10.73
C LEU A 28 -3.74 4.18 12.14
N LYS A 29 -3.29 4.91 13.16
CA LYS A 29 -3.62 4.64 14.55
C LYS A 29 -5.11 4.87 14.83
N GLY A 30 -5.74 3.92 15.52
CA GLY A 30 -7.15 3.95 15.86
C GLY A 30 -8.06 3.39 14.76
N ILE A 31 -7.50 2.98 13.62
CA ILE A 31 -8.22 2.19 12.61
C ILE A 31 -8.21 0.73 13.05
N TYR A 32 -9.40 0.15 13.27
CA TYR A 32 -9.54 -1.24 13.73
C TYR A 32 -10.11 -2.18 12.67
N SER A 33 -10.78 -1.63 11.65
CA SER A 33 -11.28 -2.40 10.50
C SER A 33 -11.10 -1.59 9.23
N LEU A 34 -10.93 -2.29 8.11
CA LEU A 34 -10.73 -1.70 6.79
C LEU A 34 -11.76 -2.25 5.81
N TYR A 35 -12.18 -1.41 4.87
CA TYR A 35 -12.67 -1.88 3.58
C TYR A 35 -11.46 -2.09 2.66
N MET A 36 -11.57 -2.98 1.66
CA MET A 36 -10.50 -3.20 0.70
C MET A 36 -11.00 -3.12 -0.74
N THR A 37 -10.13 -2.64 -1.63
CA THR A 37 -10.34 -2.72 -3.07
C THR A 37 -9.02 -2.82 -3.83
N VAL A 38 -9.08 -3.34 -5.05
CA VAL A 38 -7.96 -3.44 -5.99
C VAL A 38 -8.34 -2.70 -7.26
N ASP A 39 -7.64 -1.61 -7.54
CA ASP A 39 -7.74 -0.85 -8.77
C ASP A 39 -6.69 -1.32 -9.80
N THR A 40 -7.19 -1.88 -10.89
CA THR A 40 -6.40 -2.34 -12.04
C THR A 40 -6.66 -1.52 -13.30
N SER A 41 -7.26 -0.34 -13.17
CA SER A 41 -7.58 0.54 -14.29
C SER A 41 -6.35 0.92 -15.14
N MET A 42 -5.19 1.07 -14.48
CA MET A 42 -3.89 1.37 -15.11
C MET A 42 -3.04 0.12 -15.44
N ALA A 43 -3.63 -1.08 -15.30
CA ALA A 43 -2.99 -2.37 -15.57
C ALA A 43 -3.86 -3.22 -16.50
N THR A 44 -4.05 -2.74 -17.73
CA THR A 44 -4.98 -3.33 -18.70
C THR A 44 -4.60 -4.73 -19.16
N ASP A 45 -3.34 -5.11 -18.99
CA ASP A 45 -2.77 -6.42 -19.31
C ASP A 45 -3.07 -7.50 -18.26
N ILE A 46 -3.55 -7.12 -17.07
CA ILE A 46 -3.94 -8.05 -16.00
C ILE A 46 -5.33 -8.63 -16.27
N GLN A 47 -5.40 -9.95 -16.41
CA GLN A 47 -6.61 -10.73 -16.67
C GLN A 47 -7.52 -10.82 -15.43
N LEU A 48 -8.80 -11.13 -15.63
CA LEU A 48 -9.77 -11.21 -14.53
C LEU A 48 -9.37 -12.20 -13.43
N SER A 49 -8.87 -13.40 -13.80
CA SER A 49 -8.39 -14.40 -12.84
C SER A 49 -7.21 -13.88 -12.02
N GLU A 50 -6.32 -13.11 -12.63
CA GLU A 50 -5.16 -12.54 -11.96
C GLU A 50 -5.58 -11.40 -11.00
N ARG A 51 -6.64 -10.65 -11.33
CA ARG A 51 -7.23 -9.66 -10.42
C ARG A 51 -7.81 -10.31 -9.16
N LEU A 52 -8.43 -11.49 -9.31
CA LEU A 52 -8.91 -12.28 -8.16
C LEU A 52 -7.72 -12.73 -7.30
N ASP A 53 -6.64 -13.24 -7.90
CA ASP A 53 -5.44 -13.62 -7.15
C ASP A 53 -4.84 -12.43 -6.37
N LEU A 54 -4.84 -11.22 -6.95
CA LEU A 54 -4.33 -10.01 -6.29
C LEU A 54 -5.22 -9.59 -5.12
N ASN A 55 -6.54 -9.71 -5.28
CA ASN A 55 -7.51 -9.48 -4.21
C ASN A 55 -7.32 -10.49 -3.07
N ASP A 56 -7.21 -11.78 -3.40
CA ASP A 56 -6.96 -12.86 -2.44
C ASP A 56 -5.64 -12.64 -1.68
N ILE A 57 -4.57 -12.22 -2.36
CA ILE A 57 -3.30 -11.90 -1.71
C ILE A 57 -3.49 -10.77 -0.69
N MET A 58 -4.17 -9.69 -1.05
CA MET A 58 -4.44 -8.60 -0.12
C MET A 58 -5.25 -9.07 1.09
N GLU A 59 -6.37 -9.74 0.85
CA GLU A 59 -7.26 -10.22 1.91
C GLU A 59 -6.51 -11.18 2.85
N LEU A 60 -5.78 -12.14 2.30
CA LEU A 60 -5.03 -13.12 3.09
C LEU A 60 -3.93 -12.46 3.92
N GLN A 61 -3.21 -11.47 3.39
CA GLN A 61 -2.18 -10.77 4.15
C GLN A 61 -2.79 -9.96 5.30
N LEU A 62 -3.88 -9.24 5.04
CA LEU A 62 -4.59 -8.45 6.05
C LEU A 62 -5.14 -9.37 7.17
N ARG A 63 -5.80 -10.47 6.82
CA ARG A 63 -6.34 -11.43 7.80
C ARG A 63 -5.25 -12.15 8.59
N ARG A 64 -4.13 -12.53 7.96
CA ARG A 64 -2.95 -13.08 8.67
C ARG A 64 -2.32 -12.06 9.60
N GLY A 65 -2.41 -10.79 9.23
CA GLY A 65 -2.10 -9.64 10.04
C GLY A 65 -3.08 -9.35 11.15
N ASP A 66 -4.16 -10.14 11.27
CA ASP A 66 -5.20 -9.94 12.27
C ASP A 66 -5.90 -8.57 12.15
N VAL A 67 -6.01 -8.09 10.90
CA VAL A 67 -6.70 -6.86 10.51
C VAL A 67 -8.12 -7.22 10.07
N ASP A 68 -9.12 -6.63 10.73
CA ASP A 68 -10.52 -6.89 10.42
C ASP A 68 -10.93 -6.25 9.09
N LEU A 69 -11.70 -6.99 8.30
CA LEU A 69 -12.19 -6.55 7.00
C LEU A 69 -13.71 -6.45 6.96
N ASN A 70 -14.21 -5.28 6.56
CA ASN A 70 -15.61 -5.05 6.29
C ASN A 70 -15.98 -5.49 4.88
N THR A 71 -17.25 -5.83 4.66
CA THR A 71 -17.77 -6.15 3.32
C THR A 71 -17.87 -4.87 2.49
N TYR A 72 -17.21 -4.84 1.33
CA TYR A 72 -17.24 -3.69 0.43
C TYR A 72 -18.65 -3.44 -0.13
N VAL A 73 -19.15 -2.21 0.00
CA VAL A 73 -20.46 -1.79 -0.52
C VAL A 73 -20.28 -1.21 -1.93
N LEU A 74 -20.56 -2.03 -2.95
CA LEU A 74 -20.28 -1.70 -4.35
C LEU A 74 -21.02 -0.44 -4.85
N ASN A 75 -22.28 -0.25 -4.42
CA ASN A 75 -23.15 0.80 -4.95
C ASN A 75 -23.04 2.13 -4.19
N GLN A 76 -22.24 2.19 -3.13
CA GLN A 76 -22.02 3.38 -2.29
C GLN A 76 -20.53 3.46 -1.91
N PRO A 77 -19.61 3.64 -2.87
CA PRO A 77 -18.17 3.61 -2.60
C PRO A 77 -17.71 4.62 -1.53
N GLU A 78 -18.45 5.71 -1.36
CA GLU A 78 -18.22 6.76 -0.36
C GLU A 78 -18.37 6.30 1.10
N VAL A 79 -19.09 5.21 1.38
CA VAL A 79 -19.26 4.69 2.75
C VAL A 79 -18.17 3.70 3.14
N ASN A 80 -17.36 3.24 2.18
CA ASN A 80 -16.31 2.24 2.39
C ASN A 80 -15.05 2.89 2.98
N ILE A 81 -15.17 3.59 4.10
CA ILE A 81 -14.07 4.31 4.77
C ILE A 81 -13.96 3.82 6.22
N PRO A 82 -12.76 3.47 6.73
CA PRO A 82 -11.45 3.59 6.10
C PRO A 82 -11.19 2.53 5.00
N LEU A 83 -10.63 2.95 3.86
CA LEU A 83 -10.37 2.10 2.69
C LEU A 83 -8.90 1.83 2.53
N VAL A 84 -8.48 0.56 2.45
CA VAL A 84 -7.19 0.18 1.85
C VAL A 84 -7.37 -0.13 0.37
N GLU A 85 -6.62 0.55 -0.47
CA GLU A 85 -6.69 0.44 -1.93
C GLU A 85 -5.32 0.06 -2.47
N LEU A 86 -5.26 -1.02 -3.26
CA LEU A 86 -4.11 -1.32 -4.11
C LEU A 86 -4.35 -0.76 -5.50
N SER A 87 -3.44 0.08 -5.98
CA SER A 87 -3.37 0.50 -7.37
C SER A 87 -2.14 -0.11 -8.03
N ILE A 88 -2.31 -0.61 -9.25
CA ILE A 88 -1.23 -1.18 -10.06
C ILE A 88 -1.09 -0.33 -11.32
N ASP A 89 0.09 0.27 -11.50
CA ASP A 89 0.42 1.08 -12.66
C ASP A 89 1.43 0.35 -13.55
N THR A 90 0.98 -0.06 -14.74
CA THR A 90 1.83 -0.59 -15.83
C THR A 90 1.95 0.39 -17.00
N SER A 91 1.29 1.56 -16.90
CA SER A 91 1.12 2.53 -17.99
C SER A 91 2.42 3.17 -18.44
N SER A 92 3.34 3.43 -17.51
CA SER A 92 4.54 4.21 -17.82
C SER A 92 5.60 3.43 -18.62
N ARG A 93 5.51 2.09 -18.71
CA ARG A 93 6.68 1.25 -19.08
C ARG A 93 6.36 -0.11 -19.73
N ILE A 94 5.31 -0.17 -20.55
CA ILE A 94 4.85 -1.38 -21.26
C ILE A 94 5.99 -2.12 -21.99
N ALA A 95 7.00 -1.39 -22.51
CA ALA A 95 8.14 -1.99 -23.21
C ALA A 95 9.25 -2.56 -22.31
N SER A 96 9.41 -2.09 -21.07
CA SER A 96 10.48 -2.54 -20.15
C SER A 96 10.00 -3.54 -19.09
N GLY A 97 8.70 -3.84 -19.03
CA GLY A 97 8.12 -4.75 -18.03
C GLY A 97 8.19 -4.21 -16.60
N GLU A 98 8.38 -2.90 -16.44
CA GLU A 98 8.35 -2.21 -15.16
C GLU A 98 6.91 -1.90 -14.74
N PHE A 99 6.69 -1.88 -13.43
CA PHE A 99 5.41 -1.58 -12.81
C PHE A 99 5.59 -0.86 -11.47
N GLU A 100 4.56 -0.17 -11.02
CA GLU A 100 4.49 0.40 -9.68
C GLU A 100 3.24 -0.12 -8.95
N LEU A 101 3.44 -0.62 -7.73
CA LEU A 101 2.41 -0.95 -6.78
C LEU A 101 2.24 0.21 -5.81
N VAL A 102 1.01 0.61 -5.57
CA VAL A 102 0.69 1.66 -4.61
C VAL A 102 -0.40 1.18 -3.68
N VAL A 103 -0.10 1.05 -2.39
CA VAL A 103 -1.08 0.75 -1.34
C VAL A 103 -1.39 2.06 -0.64
N LYS A 104 -2.66 2.47 -0.65
CA LYS A 104 -3.15 3.69 0.00
C LYS A 104 -4.14 3.32 1.08
N VAL A 105 -4.13 4.05 2.20
CA VAL A 105 -5.25 4.09 3.12
C VAL A 105 -5.93 5.44 2.98
N ARG A 106 -7.24 5.41 2.72
CA ARG A 106 -8.09 6.60 2.67
C ARG A 106 -8.97 6.62 3.90
N ASP A 107 -8.99 7.75 4.59
CA ASP A 107 -9.84 7.97 5.74
C ASP A 107 -10.42 9.39 5.73
N PHE A 108 -11.38 9.63 6.61
CA PHE A 108 -11.88 10.95 6.86
C PHE A 108 -10.87 11.80 7.61
N VAL A 109 -10.60 12.99 7.08
CA VAL A 109 -9.79 14.02 7.70
C VAL A 109 -10.63 15.29 7.84
N THR A 110 -10.36 16.06 8.89
CA THR A 110 -10.95 17.39 9.06
C THR A 110 -9.98 18.43 8.55
N ILE A 111 -10.43 19.32 7.67
CA ILE A 111 -9.63 20.46 7.22
C ILE A 111 -9.69 21.54 8.30
N ASP A 112 -8.59 21.78 9.01
CA ASP A 112 -8.53 22.75 10.13
C ASP A 112 -8.99 24.16 9.75
N ARG A 113 -8.84 24.54 8.48
CA ARG A 113 -9.15 25.90 7.99
C ARG A 113 -10.66 26.21 7.98
N ASN A 114 -11.52 25.23 7.72
CA ASN A 114 -12.97 25.43 7.61
C ASN A 114 -13.79 24.43 8.44
N GLY A 115 -13.14 23.46 9.11
CA GLY A 115 -13.80 22.42 9.91
C GLY A 115 -14.54 21.37 9.09
N GLU A 116 -14.36 21.34 7.76
CA GLU A 116 -15.05 20.39 6.90
C GLU A 116 -14.38 19.01 6.95
N LYS A 117 -15.23 17.98 7.06
CA LYS A 117 -14.81 16.58 6.99
C LYS A 117 -14.75 16.16 5.53
N THR A 118 -13.57 15.75 5.06
CA THR A 118 -13.33 15.26 3.70
C THR A 118 -12.63 13.91 3.73
N VAL A 119 -12.62 13.19 2.62
CA VAL A 119 -11.85 11.94 2.48
C VAL A 119 -10.51 12.27 1.84
N ALA A 120 -9.42 11.83 2.47
CA ALA A 120 -8.07 11.99 1.95
C ALA A 120 -7.28 10.70 2.07
N THR A 121 -6.20 10.58 1.29
CA THR A 121 -5.19 9.55 1.52
C THR A 121 -4.40 9.93 2.76
N VAL A 122 -4.48 9.09 3.78
CA VAL A 122 -3.83 9.32 5.09
C VAL A 122 -2.56 8.49 5.26
N PHE A 123 -2.39 7.46 4.42
CA PHE A 123 -1.17 6.66 4.36
C PHE A 123 -0.96 6.18 2.92
N GLU A 124 0.30 6.09 2.50
CA GLU A 124 0.66 5.57 1.19
C GLU A 124 2.01 4.86 1.26
N MET A 125 2.06 3.67 0.66
CA MET A 125 3.28 2.92 0.39
C MET A 125 3.38 2.71 -1.12
N ARG A 126 4.58 2.89 -1.68
CA ARG A 126 4.87 2.62 -3.09
C ARG A 126 5.98 1.59 -3.22
N ARG A 127 5.87 0.71 -4.20
CA ARG A 127 6.92 -0.25 -4.56
C ARG A 127 7.02 -0.38 -6.07
N ARG A 128 8.25 -0.24 -6.57
CA ARG A 128 8.55 -0.46 -7.99
C ARG A 128 9.09 -1.85 -8.20
N GLY A 129 8.65 -2.48 -9.29
CA GLY A 129 9.17 -3.77 -9.72
C GLY A 129 9.43 -3.77 -11.22
N SER A 130 10.16 -4.79 -11.66
CA SER A 130 10.44 -5.02 -13.07
C SER A 130 10.47 -6.52 -13.34
N SER A 131 9.84 -6.93 -14.43
CA SER A 131 9.99 -8.27 -14.98
C SER A 131 10.68 -8.19 -16.34
N SER A 132 11.82 -8.85 -16.46
CA SER A 132 12.56 -8.99 -17.73
C SER A 132 11.88 -9.91 -18.75
N SER A 133 10.75 -10.53 -18.39
CA SER A 133 9.96 -11.44 -19.22
C SER A 133 8.47 -11.19 -19.01
N GLY A 134 7.76 -10.73 -20.05
CA GLY A 134 6.32 -10.44 -19.99
C GLY A 134 5.47 -11.63 -19.50
N SER A 135 5.85 -12.86 -19.83
CA SER A 135 5.15 -14.08 -19.37
C SER A 135 5.19 -14.35 -17.86
N LYS A 136 6.07 -13.68 -17.11
CA LYS A 136 6.20 -13.82 -15.65
C LYS A 136 5.86 -12.54 -14.89
N GLN A 137 5.43 -11.48 -15.57
CA GLN A 137 5.23 -10.17 -14.96
C GLN A 137 4.22 -10.22 -13.82
N VAL A 138 3.10 -10.92 -14.02
CA VAL A 138 2.06 -11.07 -13.00
C VAL A 138 2.57 -11.84 -11.78
N GLU A 139 3.40 -12.87 -11.95
CA GLU A 139 3.98 -13.60 -10.82
C GLU A 139 4.96 -12.73 -10.02
N VAL A 140 5.71 -11.85 -10.69
CA VAL A 140 6.56 -10.85 -10.02
C VAL A 140 5.69 -9.83 -9.28
N ILE A 141 4.61 -9.32 -9.89
CA ILE A 141 3.64 -8.43 -9.26
C ILE A 141 3.05 -9.07 -8.00
N LYS A 142 2.58 -10.32 -8.08
CA LYS A 142 2.02 -11.07 -6.94
C LYS A 142 3.04 -11.22 -5.81
N LYS A 143 4.29 -11.51 -6.13
CA LYS A 143 5.37 -11.61 -5.14
C LYS A 143 5.62 -10.26 -4.46
N GLU A 144 5.86 -9.21 -5.25
CA GLU A 144 6.11 -7.87 -4.71
C GLU A 144 4.93 -7.36 -3.88
N LEU A 145 3.69 -7.69 -4.28
CA LEU A 145 2.49 -7.39 -3.51
C LEU A 145 2.47 -8.11 -2.16
N ARG A 146 2.81 -9.40 -2.09
CA ARG A 146 2.86 -10.13 -0.81
C ARG A 146 3.87 -9.49 0.14
N ASP A 147 5.05 -9.15 -0.37
CA ASP A 147 6.10 -8.54 0.42
C ASP A 147 5.67 -7.14 0.89
N MET A 148 5.06 -6.33 0.01
CA MET A 148 4.57 -4.99 0.31
C MET A 148 3.42 -5.00 1.33
N MET A 149 2.48 -5.93 1.19
CA MET A 149 1.39 -6.10 2.15
C MET A 149 1.88 -6.62 3.50
N GLY A 150 2.92 -7.45 3.52
CA GLY A 150 3.59 -7.88 4.75
C GLY A 150 4.17 -6.68 5.53
N ASP A 151 4.82 -5.77 4.81
CA ASP A 151 5.34 -4.52 5.41
C ASP A 151 4.20 -3.62 5.89
N PHE A 152 3.15 -3.43 5.07
CA PHE A 152 1.96 -2.66 5.46
C PHE A 152 1.32 -3.21 6.75
N VAL A 153 1.09 -4.52 6.82
CA VAL A 153 0.51 -5.18 8.00
C VAL A 153 1.39 -5.00 9.22
N THR A 154 2.71 -5.13 9.06
CA THR A 154 3.66 -4.91 10.16
C THR A 154 3.51 -3.49 10.70
N THR A 155 3.58 -2.49 9.82
CA THR A 155 3.38 -1.08 10.19
C THR A 155 2.01 -0.82 10.83
N PHE A 156 0.93 -1.38 10.27
CA PHE A 156 -0.42 -1.21 10.78
C PHE A 156 -0.57 -1.75 12.20
N ARG A 157 0.04 -2.89 12.51
CA ARG A 157 -0.01 -3.51 13.85
C ARG A 157 0.87 -2.81 14.87
N GLU A 158 2.03 -2.29 14.46
CA GLU A 158 2.90 -1.52 15.35
C GLU A 158 2.17 -0.31 15.93
N VAL A 159 1.37 0.36 15.11
CA VAL A 159 0.58 1.54 15.52
C VAL A 159 -0.80 1.19 16.09
N ASN A 160 -1.28 -0.04 15.88
CA ASN A 160 -2.53 -0.59 16.43
C ASN A 160 -2.29 -1.91 17.17
N PRO A 161 -1.56 -1.92 18.31
CA PRO A 161 -1.32 -3.14 19.06
C PRO A 161 -2.63 -3.70 19.61
N LYS A 162 -2.84 -5.01 19.46
CA LYS A 162 -3.91 -5.71 20.19
C LYS A 162 -3.62 -5.60 21.69
N LYS A 163 -4.63 -5.19 22.45
CA LYS A 163 -4.61 -5.20 23.91
C LYS A 163 -4.73 -6.62 24.43
#